data_AF-A0A6I4MD20-F1
#
_entry.id   AF-A0A6I4MD20-F1
#
_cell.length_a   1.000
_cell.length_b   1.000
_cell.length_c   1.000
_cell.angle_alpha   90.00
_cell.angle_beta   90.00
_cell.angle_gamma   90.00
#
_symmetry.space_group_name_H-M   'P 1'
#
loop_
_entity.id
_entity.type
_entity.pdbx_description
1 polymer ?
#
loop_
_entity_poly.entity_id
_entity_poly.type
_entity_poly.pdbx_seq_one_letter_code
_entity_poly.pdbx_strand_id
1 'polypeptide(L)'
;MLVLAAPDTDDPRDGGFVATIPGELLYRPFVCSAGQEGACGCERSLAGMTSRKGTTLALVTDTDMTRAQYIDAHAGFLVDCWGWNRADAEHEASMLADIAADFTAGTLVTVRLQDDAHVFDELEV
;
A
#
# COMPACT_ATOMS: atom_id res chain seq x y z
N MET A 1 -8.90 -2.10 -13.42
CA MET A 1 -8.87 -2.86 -12.15
C MET A 1 -8.58 -1.91 -11.02
N LEU A 2 -9.13 -2.18 -9.84
CA LEU A 2 -8.87 -1.38 -8.65
C LEU A 2 -7.48 -1.67 -8.08
N VAL A 3 -6.77 -0.62 -7.70
CA VAL A 3 -5.43 -0.67 -7.09
C VAL A 3 -5.35 0.32 -5.93
N LEU A 4 -4.39 0.11 -5.03
CA LEU A 4 -4.00 1.11 -4.04
C LEU A 4 -2.95 2.06 -4.64
N ALA A 5 -3.31 3.32 -4.79
CA ALA A 5 -2.42 4.36 -5.29
C ALA A 5 -2.25 5.48 -4.25
N ALA A 6 -1.16 6.23 -4.35
CA ALA A 6 -0.94 7.42 -3.52
C ALA A 6 -2.01 8.50 -3.80
N PRO A 7 -2.67 9.05 -2.77
CA PRO A 7 -3.65 10.10 -2.94
C PRO A 7 -2.99 11.45 -3.27
N ASP A 8 -3.76 12.38 -3.85
CA ASP A 8 -3.42 13.80 -4.02
C ASP A 8 -4.08 14.65 -2.93
N THR A 9 -4.00 14.20 -1.69
CA THR A 9 -4.52 14.89 -0.50
C THR A 9 -3.70 14.50 0.71
N ASP A 10 -3.67 15.39 1.71
CA ASP A 10 -3.16 15.06 3.03
C ASP A 10 -4.10 14.09 3.77
N ASP A 11 -3.53 13.35 4.72
CA ASP A 11 -4.29 12.52 5.67
C ASP A 11 -4.80 13.40 6.81
N PRO A 12 -6.13 13.53 7.01
CA PRO A 12 -6.69 14.45 7.99
C PRO A 12 -6.55 13.97 9.44
N ARG A 13 -6.14 12.71 9.66
CA ARG A 13 -6.00 12.14 11.00
C ARG A 13 -4.75 12.67 11.69
N ASP A 14 -4.81 12.77 13.01
CA ASP A 14 -3.61 13.12 13.80
C ASP A 14 -2.51 12.09 13.59
N GLY A 15 -1.29 12.57 13.32
CA GLY A 15 -0.14 11.73 12.97
C GLY A 15 -0.21 11.05 11.60
N GLY A 16 -1.19 11.41 10.75
CA GLY A 16 -1.27 11.02 9.35
C GLY A 16 -0.26 11.77 8.48
N PHE A 17 0.20 11.14 7.40
CA PHE A 17 1.13 11.75 6.44
C PHE A 17 1.02 11.11 5.05
N VAL A 18 1.25 11.92 4.01
CA VAL A 18 1.33 11.48 2.62
C VAL A 18 2.61 12.06 2.00
N ALA A 19 3.71 11.32 2.09
CA ALA A 19 5.00 11.76 1.54
C ALA A 19 5.28 11.22 0.12
N THR A 20 4.38 10.37 -0.38
CA THR A 20 4.40 9.76 -1.72
C THR A 20 4.10 10.77 -2.83
N ILE A 21 4.35 10.37 -4.08
CA ILE A 21 3.97 11.12 -5.28
C ILE A 21 2.54 10.69 -5.67
N PRO A 22 1.61 11.63 -5.92
CA PRO A 22 0.24 11.28 -6.31
C PRO A 22 0.17 10.29 -7.49
N GLY A 23 -0.70 9.29 -7.35
CA GLY A 23 -0.98 8.28 -8.38
C GLY A 23 0.04 7.14 -8.48
N GLU A 24 1.13 7.14 -7.73
CA GLU A 24 2.06 6.00 -7.74
C GLU A 24 1.44 4.76 -7.05
N LEU A 25 1.78 3.56 -7.54
CA LEU A 25 1.37 2.31 -6.90
C LEU A 25 2.01 2.17 -5.52
N LEU A 26 1.24 1.65 -4.56
CA LEU A 26 1.64 1.46 -3.17
C LEU A 26 1.87 -0.01 -2.85
N TYR A 27 2.91 -0.32 -2.07
CA TYR A 27 3.19 -1.65 -1.52
C TYR A 27 3.23 -1.62 0.01
N ARG A 28 3.07 -2.80 0.65
CA ARG A 28 3.28 -2.93 2.10
C ARG A 28 4.77 -3.05 2.41
N PRO A 29 5.36 -2.10 3.14
CA PRO A 29 6.73 -2.24 3.60
C PRO A 29 6.81 -3.32 4.69
N PHE A 30 8.02 -3.83 4.93
CA PHE A 30 8.28 -4.65 6.11
C PHE A 30 8.08 -3.83 7.39
N VAL A 31 7.36 -4.39 8.37
CA VAL A 31 7.20 -3.78 9.70
C VAL A 31 8.41 -4.12 10.55
N CYS A 32 9.24 -3.12 10.87
CA CYS A 32 10.38 -3.31 11.74
C CYS A 32 9.97 -3.46 13.21
N SER A 33 10.88 -3.94 14.07
CA SER A 33 10.60 -4.11 15.50
C SER A 33 10.13 -2.81 16.17
N ALA A 34 10.74 -1.67 15.82
CA ALA A 34 10.30 -0.37 16.32
C ALA A 34 8.90 0.02 15.82
N GLY A 35 8.46 -0.49 14.66
CA GLY A 35 7.08 -0.34 14.18
C GLY A 35 6.09 -1.21 14.95
N GLN A 36 6.48 -2.45 15.26
CA GLN A 36 5.67 -3.31 16.14
C GLN A 36 5.46 -2.69 17.53
N GLU A 37 6.42 -1.87 17.98
CA GLU A 37 6.34 -1.08 19.22
C GLU A 37 5.67 0.30 19.04
N GLY A 38 5.25 0.66 17.81
CA GLY A 38 4.56 1.92 17.48
C GLY A 38 5.47 3.15 17.36
N ALA A 39 6.79 2.99 17.38
CA ALA A 39 7.76 4.09 17.33
C ALA A 39 8.17 4.51 15.91
N CYS A 40 7.97 3.65 14.90
CA CYS A 40 8.37 3.92 13.51
C CYS A 40 7.23 4.37 12.59
N GLY A 41 5.99 3.92 12.82
CA GLY A 41 4.86 4.19 11.93
C GLY A 41 4.76 3.26 10.72
N CYS A 42 5.69 2.31 10.55
CA CYS A 42 5.61 1.33 9.45
C CYS A 42 4.48 0.32 9.62
N GLU A 43 3.98 0.14 10.84
CA GLU A 43 2.79 -0.66 11.16
C GLU A 43 1.47 -0.04 10.65
N ARG A 44 1.50 1.25 10.27
CA ARG A 44 0.33 2.01 9.82
C ARG A 44 0.52 2.70 8.47
N SER A 45 1.53 2.30 7.71
CA SER A 45 1.85 2.95 6.44
C SER A 45 2.11 1.97 5.31
N LEU A 46 1.83 2.45 4.10
CA LEU A 46 2.26 1.89 2.84
C LEU A 46 3.45 2.70 2.31
N ALA A 47 4.09 2.21 1.24
CA ALA A 47 5.16 2.93 0.59
C ALA A 47 4.97 2.99 -0.93
N GLY A 48 5.40 4.10 -1.53
CA GLY A 48 5.33 4.30 -2.98
C GLY A 48 6.42 3.55 -3.75
N MET A 49 6.05 2.89 -4.85
CA MET A 49 7.00 2.15 -5.69
C MET A 49 8.01 3.05 -6.42
N THR A 50 7.65 4.32 -6.69
CA THR A 50 8.53 5.28 -7.39
C THR A 50 9.31 6.13 -6.40
N SER A 51 8.61 6.77 -5.45
CA SER A 51 9.22 7.70 -4.49
C SER A 51 9.97 6.99 -3.36
N ARG A 52 9.58 5.75 -3.05
CA ARG A 52 10.02 4.98 -1.87
C ARG A 52 9.73 5.67 -0.54
N LYS A 53 8.78 6.61 -0.54
CA LYS A 53 8.34 7.31 0.67
C LYS A 53 7.07 6.66 1.22
N GLY A 54 6.87 6.83 2.52
CA GLY A 54 5.71 6.29 3.21
C GLY A 54 4.45 7.16 3.04
N THR A 55 3.30 6.53 3.21
CA THR A 55 1.99 7.20 3.34
C THR A 55 1.10 6.39 4.29
N THR A 56 0.31 7.07 5.12
CA THR A 56 -0.71 6.43 5.98
C THR A 56 -2.07 6.30 5.29
N LEU A 57 -2.16 6.81 4.06
CA LEU A 57 -3.39 6.90 3.28
C LEU A 57 -3.17 6.41 1.85
N ALA A 58 -4.11 5.63 1.33
CA ALA A 58 -4.17 5.19 -0.06
C ALA A 58 -5.51 5.58 -0.69
N LEU A 59 -5.49 5.83 -1.99
CA LEU A 59 -6.67 6.01 -2.82
C LEU A 59 -6.91 4.75 -3.65
N VAL A 60 -8.11 4.18 -3.55
CA VAL A 60 -8.55 3.09 -4.42
C VAL A 60 -8.82 3.69 -5.80
N THR A 61 -7.98 3.33 -6.76
CA THR A 61 -7.98 3.91 -8.10
C THR A 61 -8.33 2.87 -9.14
N ASP A 62 -9.25 3.18 -10.06
CA ASP A 62 -9.47 2.32 -11.23
C ASP A 62 -8.45 2.65 -12.32
N THR A 63 -7.92 1.59 -12.94
CA THR A 63 -6.85 1.65 -13.93
C THR A 63 -7.13 0.74 -15.11
N ASP A 64 -6.53 1.02 -16.27
CA ASP A 64 -6.62 0.12 -17.43
C ASP A 64 -5.71 -1.11 -17.32
N MET A 65 -5.01 -1.29 -16.19
CA MET A 65 -4.14 -2.46 -15.98
C MET A 65 -4.97 -3.74 -15.87
N THR A 66 -4.45 -4.79 -16.51
CA THR A 66 -4.88 -6.15 -16.20
C THR A 66 -4.25 -6.60 -14.88
N ARG A 67 -4.90 -7.56 -14.21
CA ARG A 67 -4.36 -8.17 -12.99
C ARG A 67 -2.96 -8.74 -13.18
N ALA A 68 -2.69 -9.35 -14.33
CA ALA A 68 -1.36 -9.88 -14.67
C ALA A 68 -0.31 -8.76 -14.77
N GLN A 69 -0.63 -7.64 -15.43
CA GLN A 69 0.28 -6.49 -15.51
C GLN A 69 0.54 -5.86 -14.13
N TYR A 70 -0.48 -5.76 -13.28
CA TYR A 70 -0.33 -5.26 -11.92
C TYR A 70 0.60 -6.14 -11.09
N ILE A 71 0.34 -7.46 -11.08
CA ILE A 71 1.16 -8.43 -10.36
C ILE A 71 2.61 -8.40 -10.87
N ASP A 72 2.82 -8.36 -12.18
CA ASP A 72 4.16 -8.34 -12.77
C ASP A 72 4.93 -7.07 -12.41
N ALA A 73 4.29 -5.90 -12.51
CA ALA A 73 4.91 -4.62 -12.14
C ALA A 73 5.30 -4.57 -10.65
N HIS A 74 4.38 -4.97 -9.77
CA HIS A 74 4.64 -4.99 -8.32
C HIS A 74 5.73 -5.98 -7.95
N ALA A 75 5.62 -7.20 -8.43
CA ALA A 75 6.55 -8.24 -8.05
C ALA A 75 7.94 -8.00 -8.64
N GLY A 76 8.03 -7.48 -9.88
CA GLY A 76 9.28 -7.01 -10.46
C GLY A 76 9.96 -5.96 -9.57
N PHE A 77 9.22 -4.96 -9.10
CA PHE A 77 9.75 -3.98 -8.15
C PHE A 77 10.24 -4.61 -6.83
N LEU A 78 9.46 -5.52 -6.23
CA LEU A 78 9.84 -6.16 -4.97
C LEU A 78 11.09 -7.03 -5.12
N VAL A 79 11.22 -7.74 -6.24
CA VAL A 79 12.42 -8.51 -6.57
C VAL A 79 13.62 -7.58 -6.76
N ASP A 80 13.49 -6.56 -7.61
CA ASP A 80 14.61 -5.72 -8.02
C ASP A 80 15.10 -4.78 -6.90
N CYS A 81 14.18 -4.22 -6.11
CA CYS A 81 14.52 -3.25 -5.08
C CYS A 81 14.78 -3.89 -3.70
N TRP A 82 14.11 -5.00 -3.39
CA TRP A 82 14.11 -5.59 -2.05
C TRP A 82 14.62 -7.03 -2.02
N GLY A 83 14.94 -7.63 -3.16
CA GLY A 83 15.51 -8.97 -3.24
C GLY A 83 14.55 -10.08 -2.84
N TRP A 84 13.23 -9.84 -2.94
CA TRP A 84 12.22 -10.87 -2.67
C TRP A 84 12.36 -12.00 -3.69
N ASN A 85 11.96 -13.21 -3.31
CA ASN A 85 11.75 -14.24 -4.33
C ASN A 85 10.48 -13.92 -5.12
N ARG A 86 10.45 -14.33 -6.39
CA ARG A 86 9.37 -13.98 -7.32
C ARG A 86 7.99 -14.48 -6.86
N ALA A 87 7.92 -15.67 -6.28
CA ALA A 87 6.66 -16.28 -5.87
C ALA A 87 6.02 -15.52 -4.69
N ASP A 88 6.80 -15.15 -3.68
CA ASP A 88 6.32 -14.36 -2.55
C ASP A 88 5.93 -12.94 -3.00
N ALA A 89 6.69 -12.35 -3.92
CA ALA A 89 6.39 -11.05 -4.49
C ALA A 89 5.08 -11.05 -5.32
N GLU A 90 4.82 -12.13 -6.07
CA GLU A 90 3.54 -12.34 -6.78
C GLU A 90 2.38 -12.52 -5.81
N HIS A 91 2.59 -13.30 -4.75
CA HIS A 91 1.58 -13.52 -3.73
C HIS A 91 1.20 -12.21 -3.04
N GLU A 92 2.19 -11.41 -2.63
CA GLU A 92 1.98 -10.10 -2.03
C GLU A 92 1.22 -9.15 -2.97
N ALA A 93 1.61 -9.09 -4.24
CA ALA A 93 0.91 -8.28 -5.24
C ALA A 93 -0.54 -8.76 -5.44
N SER A 94 -0.77 -10.07 -5.49
CA SER A 94 -2.13 -10.62 -5.57
C SER A 94 -2.97 -10.22 -4.36
N MET A 95 -2.42 -10.31 -3.15
CA MET A 95 -3.12 -9.92 -1.92
C MET A 95 -3.50 -8.43 -1.94
N LEU A 96 -2.60 -7.54 -2.38
CA LEU A 96 -2.90 -6.11 -2.52
C LEU A 96 -3.99 -5.82 -3.56
N ALA A 97 -3.99 -6.56 -4.67
CA ALA A 97 -5.06 -6.45 -5.67
C ALA A 97 -6.42 -6.90 -5.12
N ASP A 98 -6.44 -7.96 -4.29
CA ASP A 98 -7.66 -8.44 -3.64
C ASP A 98 -8.18 -7.43 -2.62
N ILE A 99 -7.29 -6.87 -1.79
CA ILE A 99 -7.63 -5.79 -0.86
C ILE A 99 -8.24 -4.60 -1.61
N ALA A 100 -7.64 -4.13 -2.69
CA ALA A 100 -8.17 -3.00 -3.46
C ALA A 100 -9.55 -3.30 -4.06
N ALA A 101 -9.84 -4.55 -4.40
CA ALA A 101 -11.11 -4.99 -4.98
C ALA A 101 -12.26 -5.04 -3.96
N ASP A 102 -11.96 -5.07 -2.65
CA ASP A 102 -12.97 -5.04 -1.58
C ASP A 102 -13.57 -3.63 -1.36
N PHE A 103 -12.99 -2.60 -1.99
CA PHE A 103 -13.43 -1.21 -1.88
C PHE A 103 -13.99 -0.66 -3.21
N THR A 104 -14.53 0.57 -3.16
CA THR A 104 -15.01 1.28 -4.35
C THR A 104 -13.94 2.24 -4.87
N ALA A 105 -13.89 2.45 -6.19
CA ALA A 105 -13.05 3.49 -6.77
C ALA A 105 -13.36 4.86 -6.15
N GLY A 106 -12.32 5.61 -5.79
CA GLY A 106 -12.43 6.89 -5.10
C GLY A 106 -12.40 6.78 -3.57
N THR A 107 -12.49 5.58 -2.99
CA THR A 107 -12.39 5.39 -1.55
C THR A 107 -10.97 5.67 -1.06
N LEU A 108 -10.85 6.45 0.00
CA LEU A 108 -9.61 6.60 0.76
C LEU A 108 -9.54 5.49 1.81
N VAL A 109 -8.44 4.75 1.85
CA VAL A 109 -8.23 3.64 2.77
C VAL A 109 -7.00 3.85 3.62
N THR A 110 -7.07 3.33 4.84
CA THR A 110 -6.01 3.39 5.84
C THR A 110 -5.53 1.97 6.14
N VAL A 111 -4.32 1.85 6.66
CA VAL A 111 -3.76 0.55 7.05
C VAL A 111 -3.29 0.57 8.50
N ARG A 112 -3.44 -0.55 9.19
CA ARG A 112 -2.89 -0.77 10.53
C ARG A 112 -2.52 -2.24 10.72
N LEU A 113 -1.55 -2.50 11.57
CA LEU A 113 -1.22 -3.85 12.00
C LEU A 113 -2.17 -4.30 13.13
N GLN A 114 -2.80 -5.45 12.96
CA GLN A 114 -3.61 -6.12 13.97
C GLN A 114 -3.32 -7.63 13.93
N ASP A 115 -2.97 -8.22 15.07
CA ASP A 115 -2.68 -9.67 15.18
C ASP A 115 -1.67 -10.17 14.12
N ASP A 116 -0.59 -9.39 13.90
CA ASP A 116 0.44 -9.61 12.87
C ASP A 116 -0.02 -9.54 11.40
N ALA A 117 -1.24 -9.06 11.15
CA ALA A 117 -1.79 -8.84 9.81
C ALA A 117 -2.10 -7.35 9.56
N HIS A 118 -1.86 -6.88 8.34
CA HIS A 118 -2.31 -5.55 7.93
C HIS A 118 -3.81 -5.60 7.64
N VAL A 119 -4.58 -4.79 8.37
CA VAL A 119 -6.01 -4.55 8.16
C VAL A 119 -6.18 -3.22 7.44
N PHE A 120 -7.08 -3.21 6.46
CA PHE A 120 -7.42 -2.04 5.67
C PHE A 120 -8.85 -1.62 5.97
N ASP A 121 -9.02 -0.34 6.28
CA ASP A 121 -10.30 0.25 6.66
C ASP A 121 -10.52 1.51 5.80
N GLU A 122 -11.76 1.75 5.35
CA GLU A 122 -12.14 3.02 4.72
C GLU A 122 -11.94 4.18 5.71
N LEU A 123 -11.43 5.30 5.22
CA LEU A 123 -11.29 6.50 6.02
C LEU A 123 -12.69 7.10 6.28
N GLU A 124 -13.21 6.91 7.49
CA GLU A 124 -14.39 7.64 7.98
C GLU A 124 -13.97 9.08 8.34
N VAL A 125 -14.63 10.07 7.73
CA VAL A 125 -14.37 11.52 7.92
C VAL A 125 -15.50 12.18 8.70
#